data_AF-A0A3N1IFM0-F1
#
_entry.id   AF-A0A3N1IFM0-F1
#
_cell.length_a   1.000
_cell.length_b   1.000
_cell.length_c   1.000
_cell.angle_alpha   90.00
_cell.angle_beta   90.00
_cell.angle_gamma   90.00
#
_symmetry.space_group_name_H-M   'P 1'
#
loop_
_entity.id
_entity.type
_entity.pdbx_description
1 polymer ?
#
loop_
_entity_poly.entity_id
_entity_poly.type
_entity_poly.pdbx_seq_one_letter_code
_entity_poly.pdbx_strand_id
1 'polypeptide(L)'
;MPQEVDLTRYIPSMAEVDGAVQPVLIPERRWYDALLSGEGDDPIERWNSKVFQDLNSPTASIDCWTWTASLSEDGYGEFSLGGQKARAHHILWALEHGSPPAYVYGPNGWEKVHLGHLCHDRDENCEGGPQCLHRRCVNPEHLALQSHSANVRSGLSGEHQRRKTECPSGHAYALHGFTYTDPAGKTRRYCRPCKSGQRAAQFVGSRKSMEVAA
;
A
#
# COMPACT_ATOMS: atom_id res chain seq x y z
N MET A 1 -20.11 2.99 -8.52
CA MET A 1 -20.03 3.38 -9.93
C MET A 1 -18.56 3.30 -10.33
N PRO A 2 -18.19 2.62 -11.43
CA PRO A 2 -16.82 2.64 -11.90
C PRO A 2 -16.41 4.10 -12.09
N GLN A 3 -15.29 4.49 -11.52
CA GLN A 3 -14.78 5.85 -11.61
C GLN A 3 -14.36 6.06 -13.07
N GLU A 4 -15.04 6.94 -13.78
CA GLU A 4 -14.73 7.26 -15.17
C GLU A 4 -13.32 7.86 -15.22
N VAL A 5 -12.40 7.19 -15.90
CA VAL A 5 -11.00 7.63 -16.02
C VAL A 5 -10.95 8.66 -17.14
N ASP A 6 -10.62 9.91 -16.80
CA ASP A 6 -10.34 10.96 -17.78
C ASP A 6 -9.04 10.65 -18.52
N LEU A 7 -9.16 9.99 -19.67
CA LEU A 7 -8.04 9.50 -20.48
C LEU A 7 -7.12 10.63 -20.99
N THR A 8 -7.59 11.88 -21.01
CA THR A 8 -6.79 13.03 -21.51
C THR A 8 -5.60 13.37 -20.62
N ARG A 9 -5.54 12.83 -19.40
CA ARG A 9 -4.44 13.06 -18.43
C ARG A 9 -3.38 11.96 -18.42
N TYR A 10 -3.48 11.00 -19.34
CA TYR A 10 -2.64 9.82 -19.35
C TYR A 10 -2.08 9.53 -20.74
N ILE A 11 -0.87 8.99 -20.76
CA ILE A 11 -0.21 8.48 -21.96
C ILE A 11 -0.47 6.96 -22.01
N PRO A 12 -1.17 6.46 -23.04
CA PRO A 12 -1.33 5.02 -23.25
C PRO A 12 0.02 4.36 -23.53
N SER A 13 0.27 3.20 -22.92
CA SER A 13 1.49 2.42 -23.12
C SER A 13 1.22 0.92 -22.87
N MET A 14 2.29 0.11 -22.91
CA MET A 14 2.29 -1.30 -22.53
C MET A 14 3.31 -1.51 -21.41
N ALA A 15 2.95 -2.27 -20.38
CA ALA A 15 3.87 -2.64 -19.30
C ALA A 15 3.56 -4.04 -18.78
N GLU A 16 4.55 -4.70 -18.17
CA GLU A 16 4.32 -5.96 -17.47
C GLU A 16 3.61 -5.70 -16.14
N VAL A 17 2.36 -6.15 -16.03
CA VAL A 17 1.54 -6.07 -14.82
C VAL A 17 1.06 -7.48 -14.51
N ASP A 18 1.18 -7.90 -13.25
CA ASP A 18 0.85 -9.27 -12.82
C ASP A 18 1.56 -10.37 -13.64
N GLY A 19 2.78 -10.11 -14.11
CA GLY A 19 3.58 -11.06 -14.90
C GLY A 19 3.17 -11.20 -16.37
N ALA A 20 2.32 -10.29 -16.89
CA ALA A 20 1.93 -10.27 -18.29
C ALA A 20 1.97 -8.84 -18.86
N VAL A 21 2.36 -8.71 -20.13
CA VAL A 21 2.34 -7.41 -20.84
C VAL A 21 0.89 -6.99 -21.07
N GLN A 22 0.49 -5.84 -20.49
CA GLN A 22 -0.88 -5.34 -20.51
C GLN A 22 -0.94 -3.86 -20.92
N PRO A 23 -2.07 -3.40 -21.50
CA PRO A 23 -2.30 -1.98 -21.77
C PRO A 23 -2.40 -1.20 -20.46
N VAL A 24 -1.67 -0.09 -20.39
CA VAL A 24 -1.58 0.75 -19.21
C VAL A 24 -1.74 2.23 -19.53
N LEU A 25 -2.10 3.01 -18.51
CA LEU A 25 -2.18 4.46 -18.56
C LEU A 25 -1.13 5.05 -17.62
N ILE A 26 -0.14 5.73 -18.20
CA ILE A 26 0.93 6.41 -17.47
C ILE A 26 0.50 7.86 -17.23
N PRO A 27 0.42 8.32 -15.97
CA PRO A 27 0.05 9.70 -15.69
C PRO A 27 1.17 10.65 -16.10
N GLU A 28 0.82 11.82 -16.62
CA GLU A 28 1.77 12.92 -16.75
C GLU A 28 2.13 13.46 -15.36
N ARG A 29 3.14 12.86 -14.72
CA ARG A 29 3.65 13.29 -13.42
C ARG A 29 4.93 14.09 -13.65
N ARG A 30 4.91 15.36 -13.29
CA ARG A 30 6.11 16.22 -13.33
C ARG A 30 6.89 16.27 -12.03
N TRP A 31 6.40 15.64 -10.95
CA TRP A 31 7.02 15.82 -9.64
C TRP A 31 8.39 15.16 -9.53
N TYR A 32 8.71 14.12 -10.31
CA TYR A 32 10.07 13.56 -10.39
C TYR A 32 10.93 14.22 -11.47
N ASP A 33 10.37 15.08 -12.34
CA ASP A 33 11.18 15.89 -13.26
C ASP A 33 12.12 16.80 -12.46
N ALA A 34 11.71 17.24 -11.26
CA ALA A 34 12.59 18.00 -10.35
C ALA A 34 13.80 17.20 -9.83
N LEU A 35 13.72 15.86 -9.82
CA LEU A 35 14.85 14.98 -9.50
C LEU A 35 15.79 14.85 -10.70
N LEU A 36 15.24 14.86 -11.92
CA LEU A 36 15.98 14.73 -13.18
C LEU A 36 16.56 16.07 -13.68
N SER A 37 15.92 17.19 -13.37
CA SER A 37 16.31 18.52 -13.85
C SER A 37 17.46 19.14 -13.07
N GLY A 38 17.70 18.69 -11.83
CA GLY A 38 18.75 19.22 -10.96
C GLY A 38 18.51 20.67 -10.50
N GLU A 39 17.30 21.23 -10.68
CA GLU A 39 16.99 22.59 -10.24
C GLU A 39 16.62 22.62 -8.74
N GLY A 40 17.39 23.37 -7.95
CA GLY A 40 17.28 23.50 -6.49
C GLY A 40 18.38 22.74 -5.74
N ASP A 41 18.59 23.06 -4.46
CA ASP A 41 19.68 22.48 -3.65
C ASP A 41 19.60 20.94 -3.64
N ASP A 42 20.56 20.33 -4.34
CA ASP A 42 21.02 18.95 -4.19
C ASP A 42 19.93 17.87 -3.92
N PRO A 43 18.99 17.62 -4.85
CA PRO A 43 17.98 16.58 -4.65
C PRO A 43 18.56 15.16 -4.62
N ILE A 44 19.66 14.94 -5.35
CA ILE A 44 20.27 13.63 -5.56
C ILE A 44 21.20 13.23 -4.40
N GLU A 45 22.06 14.10 -3.85
CA GLU A 45 22.89 13.69 -2.69
C GLU A 45 22.01 13.58 -1.44
N ARG A 46 20.99 14.46 -1.29
CA ARG A 46 19.97 14.34 -0.24
C ARG A 46 19.10 13.09 -0.38
N TRP A 47 19.01 12.50 -1.57
CA TRP A 47 18.40 11.18 -1.81
C TRP A 47 19.38 10.05 -1.47
N ASN A 48 20.59 10.08 -2.03
CA ASN A 48 21.61 9.04 -1.87
C ASN A 48 22.01 8.82 -0.41
N SER A 49 22.03 9.88 0.40
CA SER A 49 22.27 9.80 1.85
C SER A 49 21.21 9.00 2.64
N LYS A 50 20.10 8.62 2.02
CA LYS A 50 18.94 7.95 2.67
C LYS A 50 18.72 6.51 2.20
N VAL A 51 19.49 6.05 1.20
CA VAL A 51 19.39 4.70 0.65
C VAL A 51 20.63 3.90 1.06
N PHE A 52 20.42 2.82 1.80
CA PHE A 52 21.49 1.93 2.26
C PHE A 52 21.43 0.59 1.51
N GLN A 53 22.50 0.25 0.78
CA GLN A 53 22.55 -0.92 -0.13
C GLN A 53 23.39 -2.10 0.42
N ASP A 54 23.79 -2.10 1.69
CA ASP A 54 24.79 -3.04 2.21
C ASP A 54 24.20 -4.35 2.77
N LEU A 55 25.01 -5.43 2.67
CA LEU A 55 24.79 -6.79 3.21
C LEU A 55 24.70 -6.84 4.75
N ASN A 56 25.02 -5.75 5.45
CA ASN A 56 24.86 -5.57 6.89
C ASN A 56 23.65 -4.73 7.27
N SER A 57 22.76 -4.44 6.31
CA SER A 57 21.55 -3.68 6.59
C SER A 57 20.66 -4.48 7.56
N PRO A 58 20.03 -3.86 8.57
CA PRO A 58 19.05 -4.50 9.44
C PRO A 58 17.72 -4.77 8.71
N THR A 59 17.78 -5.11 7.42
CA THR A 59 16.67 -5.36 6.52
C THR A 59 16.04 -6.72 6.74
N ALA A 60 14.83 -6.87 6.21
CA ALA A 60 14.17 -8.17 6.18
C ALA A 60 14.71 -9.12 5.07
N SER A 61 15.62 -8.66 4.20
CA SER A 61 16.41 -9.52 3.29
C SER A 61 17.81 -8.94 3.05
N ILE A 62 18.79 -9.80 2.76
CA ILE A 62 20.21 -9.45 2.51
C ILE A 62 20.42 -8.58 1.26
N ASP A 63 19.45 -8.55 0.33
CA ASP A 63 19.52 -7.84 -0.96
C ASP A 63 18.55 -6.64 -1.05
N CYS A 64 17.89 -6.28 0.05
CA CYS A 64 17.02 -5.10 0.12
C CYS A 64 17.83 -3.80 0.22
N TRP A 65 17.44 -2.78 -0.56
CA TRP A 65 17.97 -1.42 -0.39
C TRP A 65 17.08 -0.63 0.55
N THR A 66 17.61 -0.19 1.68
CA THR A 66 16.80 0.32 2.79
C THR A 66 16.65 1.82 2.74
N TRP A 67 15.42 2.30 2.85
CA TRP A 67 15.13 3.68 3.17
C TRP A 67 15.30 3.95 4.66
N THR A 68 16.15 4.91 5.01
CA THR A 68 16.48 5.22 6.42
C THR A 68 15.90 6.54 6.93
N ALA A 69 15.19 7.29 6.08
CA ALA A 69 14.58 8.56 6.46
C ALA A 69 13.08 8.42 6.79
N SER A 70 12.32 9.51 6.69
CA SER A 70 10.91 9.58 7.06
C SER A 70 10.07 8.46 6.46
N LEU A 71 9.18 7.90 7.28
CA LEU A 71 8.21 6.88 6.92
C LEU A 71 6.79 7.45 7.04
N SER A 72 5.86 6.93 6.26
CA SER A 72 4.44 7.17 6.51
C SER A 72 3.90 6.34 7.66
N GLU A 73 2.66 6.62 8.06
CA GLU A 73 1.88 5.80 9.00
C GLU A 73 1.81 4.30 8.62
N ASP A 74 1.83 3.99 7.32
CA ASP A 74 1.82 2.62 6.81
C ASP A 74 3.22 1.98 6.70
N GLY A 75 4.29 2.63 7.17
CA GLY A 75 5.66 2.09 7.18
C GLY A 75 6.46 2.26 5.89
N TYR A 76 5.89 2.84 4.84
CA TYR A 76 6.61 3.09 3.59
C TYR A 76 7.50 4.32 3.67
N GLY A 77 8.69 4.24 3.07
CA GLY A 77 9.59 5.38 2.92
C GLY A 77 8.95 6.55 2.16
N GLU A 78 9.18 7.76 2.65
CA GLU A 78 8.73 9.02 2.04
C GLU A 78 9.89 9.98 1.83
N PHE A 79 9.82 10.72 0.72
CA PHE A 79 10.76 11.79 0.40
C PHE A 79 10.00 13.01 -0.11
N SER A 80 10.42 14.19 0.34
CA SER A 80 9.83 15.47 -0.09
C SER A 80 10.69 16.12 -1.17
N LEU A 81 10.10 16.40 -2.32
CA LEU A 81 10.76 17.03 -3.47
C LEU A 81 9.87 18.14 -4.02
N GLY A 82 10.42 19.35 -4.21
CA GLY A 82 9.64 20.48 -4.75
C GLY A 82 8.35 20.78 -3.97
N GLY A 83 8.37 20.61 -2.64
CA GLY A 83 7.20 20.79 -1.77
C GLY A 83 6.18 19.65 -1.80
N GLN A 84 6.39 18.61 -2.61
CA GLN A 84 5.50 17.44 -2.71
C GLN A 84 6.10 16.24 -1.99
N LYS A 85 5.27 15.41 -1.36
CA LYS A 85 5.69 14.13 -0.78
C LYS A 85 5.47 12.99 -1.77
N ALA A 86 6.48 12.15 -1.94
CA ALA A 86 6.42 10.95 -2.76
C ALA A 86 6.94 9.73 -2.00
N ARG A 87 6.48 8.54 -2.41
CA ARG A 87 6.98 7.27 -1.89
C ARG A 87 8.40 7.04 -2.40
N ALA A 88 9.32 6.65 -1.51
CA ALA A 88 10.71 6.44 -1.86
C ALA A 88 10.88 5.35 -2.95
N HIS A 89 10.23 4.20 -2.81
CA HIS A 89 10.33 3.14 -3.83
C HIS A 89 9.74 3.55 -5.19
N HIS A 90 8.75 4.45 -5.23
CA HIS A 90 8.25 5.01 -6.50
C HIS A 90 9.25 5.94 -7.17
N ILE A 91 10.06 6.67 -6.38
CA ILE A 91 11.12 7.53 -6.90
C ILE A 91 12.16 6.67 -7.62
N LEU A 92 12.68 5.64 -6.96
CA LEU A 92 13.74 4.83 -7.54
C LEU A 92 13.26 4.03 -8.75
N TRP A 93 12.03 3.50 -8.69
CA TRP A 93 11.37 2.94 -9.86
C TRP A 93 11.31 3.94 -11.01
N ALA A 94 10.89 5.18 -10.74
CA ALA A 94 10.72 6.18 -11.80
C ALA A 94 12.04 6.65 -12.42
N LEU A 95 13.13 6.67 -11.65
CA LEU A 95 14.46 6.99 -12.16
C LEU A 95 14.97 5.92 -13.14
N GLU A 96 14.59 4.65 -12.95
CA GLU A 96 15.06 3.54 -13.79
C GLU A 96 14.09 3.20 -14.93
N HIS A 97 12.78 3.25 -14.67
CA HIS A 97 11.73 2.75 -15.59
C HIS A 97 10.80 3.86 -16.10
N GLY A 98 10.94 5.09 -15.59
CA GLY A 98 9.98 6.17 -15.81
C GLY A 98 8.73 6.05 -14.93
N SER A 99 7.79 6.98 -15.11
CA SER A 99 6.55 7.05 -14.32
C SER A 99 5.84 5.70 -14.22
N PRO A 100 5.58 5.18 -13.01
CA PRO A 100 4.78 3.96 -12.88
C PRO A 100 3.36 4.22 -13.41
N PRO A 101 2.75 3.25 -14.11
CA PRO A 101 1.37 3.34 -14.52
C PRO A 101 0.41 3.64 -13.37
N ALA A 102 -0.62 4.42 -13.65
CA ALA A 102 -1.72 4.65 -12.72
C ALA A 102 -2.83 3.60 -12.88
N TYR A 103 -3.03 3.12 -14.11
CA TYR A 103 -4.07 2.15 -14.44
C TYR A 103 -3.58 1.06 -15.38
N VAL A 104 -4.19 -0.11 -15.27
CA VAL A 104 -4.09 -1.24 -16.20
C VAL A 104 -5.49 -1.64 -16.65
N TYR A 105 -5.63 -2.07 -17.90
CA TYR A 105 -6.91 -2.53 -18.41
C TYR A 105 -7.11 -4.01 -18.07
N GLY A 106 -7.97 -4.29 -17.09
CA GLY A 106 -8.29 -5.63 -16.64
C GLY A 106 -9.65 -6.14 -17.13
N PRO A 107 -10.07 -7.35 -16.70
CA PRO A 107 -11.33 -7.98 -17.11
C PRO A 107 -12.59 -7.16 -16.78
N ASN A 108 -12.49 -6.28 -15.78
CA ASN A 108 -13.58 -5.43 -15.31
C ASN A 108 -13.40 -3.96 -15.72
N GLY A 109 -12.54 -3.68 -16.71
CA GLY A 109 -12.16 -2.34 -17.14
C GLY A 109 -10.88 -1.83 -16.45
N TRP A 110 -10.69 -0.51 -16.46
CA TRP A 110 -9.52 0.13 -15.87
C TRP A 110 -9.48 -0.04 -14.35
N GLU A 111 -8.38 -0.61 -13.84
CA GLU A 111 -8.11 -0.72 -12.43
C GLU A 111 -6.78 -0.07 -12.05
N LYS A 112 -6.66 0.34 -10.79
CA LYS A 112 -5.43 0.98 -10.29
C LYS A 112 -4.28 -0.01 -10.30
N VAL A 113 -3.10 0.49 -10.63
CA VAL A 113 -1.84 -0.24 -10.49
C VAL A 113 -1.16 0.16 -9.18
N HIS A 114 -0.62 -0.83 -8.50
CA HIS A 114 0.18 -0.70 -7.30
C HIS A 114 1.61 -1.12 -7.61
N LEU A 115 2.58 -0.47 -6.98
CA LEU A 115 3.97 -0.90 -7.01
C LEU A 115 4.22 -1.74 -5.75
N GLY A 116 4.08 -3.06 -5.89
CA GLY A 116 4.14 -4.00 -4.78
C GLY A 116 5.55 -4.48 -4.49
N HIS A 117 5.87 -4.71 -3.22
CA HIS A 117 7.16 -5.26 -2.79
C HIS A 117 7.17 -6.78 -2.90
N LEU A 118 7.91 -7.32 -3.87
CA LEU A 118 8.15 -8.76 -4.03
C LEU A 118 8.90 -9.37 -2.84
N CYS A 119 9.72 -8.58 -2.15
CA CYS A 119 10.46 -9.05 -0.97
C CYS A 119 9.53 -9.43 0.19
N HIS A 120 8.34 -8.82 0.29
CA HIS A 120 7.31 -9.24 1.25
C HIS A 120 6.87 -10.69 1.01
N ASP A 121 6.70 -11.08 -0.25
CA ASP A 121 6.16 -12.40 -0.61
C ASP A 121 7.23 -13.50 -0.55
N ARG A 122 8.52 -13.13 -0.56
CA ARG A 122 9.66 -14.05 -0.44
C ARG A 122 10.04 -14.37 1.01
N ASP A 123 9.76 -13.47 1.96
CA ASP A 123 10.04 -13.71 3.38
C ASP A 123 8.84 -14.38 4.07
N GLU A 124 8.95 -15.68 4.29
CA GLU A 124 7.94 -16.50 4.96
C GLU A 124 7.66 -16.07 6.41
N ASN A 125 8.59 -15.32 7.03
CA ASN A 125 8.44 -14.82 8.40
C ASN A 125 7.83 -13.41 8.46
N CYS A 126 7.53 -12.81 7.30
CA CYS A 126 6.98 -11.47 7.24
C CYS A 126 5.50 -11.46 7.64
N GLU A 127 5.20 -10.95 8.84
CA GLU A 127 3.82 -10.75 9.32
C GLU A 127 3.09 -9.61 8.61
N GLY A 128 3.81 -8.81 7.82
CA GLY A 128 3.31 -7.62 7.15
C GLY A 128 3.02 -6.45 8.10
N GLY A 129 2.12 -5.56 7.69
CA GLY A 129 1.74 -4.37 8.46
C GLY A 129 2.76 -3.22 8.48
N PRO A 130 2.50 -2.13 9.21
CA PRO A 130 3.32 -0.91 9.17
C PRO A 130 4.75 -1.06 9.71
N GLN A 131 5.02 -2.08 10.53
CA GLN A 131 6.35 -2.35 11.06
C GLN A 131 7.19 -3.26 10.14
N CYS A 132 6.59 -3.77 9.06
CA CYS A 132 7.27 -4.59 8.07
C CYS A 132 8.45 -3.82 7.45
N LEU A 133 9.66 -4.34 7.63
CA LEU A 133 10.87 -3.71 7.13
C LEU A 133 10.94 -3.73 5.60
N HIS A 134 10.29 -4.67 4.92
CA HIS A 134 10.18 -4.70 3.46
C HIS A 134 9.52 -3.44 2.87
N ARG A 135 8.62 -2.78 3.61
CA ARG A 135 7.99 -1.52 3.15
C ARG A 135 8.99 -0.36 3.02
N ARG A 136 10.16 -0.51 3.65
CA ARG A 136 11.29 0.42 3.53
C ARG A 136 12.21 0.08 2.36
N CYS A 137 12.02 -1.05 1.68
CA CYS A 137 12.83 -1.41 0.53
C CYS A 137 12.55 -0.45 -0.63
N VAL A 138 13.61 0.05 -1.27
CA VAL A 138 13.52 0.89 -2.47
C VAL A 138 14.13 0.24 -3.71
N ASN A 139 14.73 -0.95 -3.59
CA ASN A 139 15.35 -1.69 -4.69
C ASN A 139 14.30 -1.94 -5.80
N PRO A 140 14.45 -1.38 -7.02
CA PRO A 140 13.48 -1.56 -8.09
C PRO A 140 13.31 -3.02 -8.52
N GLU A 141 14.34 -3.86 -8.41
CA GLU A 141 14.26 -5.31 -8.69
C GLU A 141 13.39 -6.07 -7.68
N HIS A 142 13.06 -5.43 -6.54
CA HIS A 142 12.14 -5.96 -5.54
C HIS A 142 10.73 -5.41 -5.69
N LEU A 143 10.44 -4.69 -6.76
CA LEU A 143 9.14 -4.11 -7.03
C LEU A 143 8.49 -4.76 -8.25
N ALA A 144 7.17 -4.88 -8.22
CA ALA A 144 6.39 -5.30 -9.38
C ALA A 144 5.14 -4.45 -9.52
N LEU A 145 4.73 -4.20 -10.76
CA LEU A 145 3.43 -3.61 -11.03
C LEU A 145 2.36 -4.68 -10.81
N GLN A 146 1.47 -4.41 -9.86
CA GLN A 146 0.37 -5.28 -9.50
C GLN A 146 -0.95 -4.58 -9.76
N SER A 147 -1.88 -5.26 -10.40
CA SER A 147 -3.26 -4.75 -10.48
C SER A 147 -3.87 -4.66 -9.08
N HIS A 148 -4.85 -3.78 -8.89
CA HIS A 148 -5.59 -3.71 -7.63
C HIS A 148 -6.17 -5.07 -7.26
N SER A 149 -6.74 -5.80 -8.23
CA SER A 149 -7.28 -7.13 -8.04
C SER A 149 -6.23 -8.14 -7.57
N ALA A 150 -5.05 -8.17 -8.19
CA ALA A 150 -3.96 -9.04 -7.77
C ALA A 150 -3.41 -8.66 -6.39
N ASN A 151 -3.13 -7.39 -6.14
CA ASN A 151 -2.63 -6.90 -4.84
C ASN A 151 -3.60 -7.25 -3.69
N VAL A 152 -4.92 -7.16 -3.91
CA VAL A 152 -5.93 -7.58 -2.92
C VAL A 152 -5.93 -9.10 -2.70
N ARG A 153 -5.75 -9.89 -3.75
CA ARG A 153 -5.70 -11.36 -3.64
C ARG A 153 -4.43 -11.84 -2.92
N SER A 154 -3.29 -11.19 -3.19
CA SER A 154 -1.98 -11.54 -2.62
C SER A 154 -1.81 -11.00 -1.20
N GLY A 155 -2.53 -9.94 -0.82
CA GLY A 155 -2.45 -9.39 0.53
C GLY A 155 -2.99 -10.33 1.62
N LEU A 156 -2.21 -10.48 2.70
CA LEU A 156 -2.63 -11.16 3.93
C LEU A 156 -3.89 -10.57 4.57
N SER A 157 -4.35 -9.38 4.15
CA SER A 157 -5.59 -8.76 4.63
C SER A 157 -6.79 -9.69 4.55
N GLY A 158 -6.94 -10.43 3.43
CA GLY A 158 -8.03 -11.40 3.27
C GLY A 158 -7.91 -12.55 4.28
N GLU A 159 -6.70 -13.07 4.47
CA GLU A 159 -6.42 -14.12 5.44
C GLU A 159 -6.60 -13.65 6.88
N HIS A 160 -6.10 -12.48 7.23
CA HIS A 160 -6.30 -11.84 8.53
C HIS A 160 -7.79 -11.64 8.83
N GLN A 161 -8.59 -11.17 7.86
CA GLN A 161 -10.05 -11.11 8.06
C GLN A 161 -10.68 -12.49 8.24
N ARG A 162 -10.18 -13.54 7.56
CA ARG A 162 -10.65 -14.92 7.74
C ARG A 162 -10.27 -15.49 9.11
N ARG A 163 -9.05 -15.22 9.57
CA ARG A 163 -8.46 -15.67 10.86
C ARG A 163 -9.12 -15.00 12.07
N LYS A 164 -9.78 -13.84 11.91
CA LYS A 164 -10.52 -13.19 13.01
C LYS A 164 -11.56 -14.14 13.60
N THR A 165 -11.33 -14.52 14.85
CA THR A 165 -12.25 -15.29 15.69
C THR A 165 -13.26 -14.38 16.39
N GLU A 166 -12.98 -13.08 16.50
CA GLU A 166 -13.77 -12.10 17.25
C GLU A 166 -14.01 -10.81 16.46
N CYS A 167 -15.13 -10.13 16.75
CA CYS A 167 -15.41 -8.81 16.20
C CYS A 167 -14.63 -7.71 16.96
N PRO A 168 -14.54 -6.46 16.44
CA PRO A 168 -13.81 -5.38 17.12
C PRO A 168 -14.28 -5.06 18.53
N SER A 169 -15.54 -5.41 18.85
CA SER A 169 -16.09 -5.26 20.20
C SER A 169 -15.78 -6.45 21.10
N GLY A 170 -15.11 -7.51 20.65
CA GLY A 170 -14.73 -8.70 21.43
C GLY A 170 -15.74 -9.87 21.41
N HIS A 171 -16.75 -9.85 20.54
CA HIS A 171 -17.70 -10.97 20.45
C HIS A 171 -17.17 -12.07 19.53
N ALA A 172 -17.16 -13.31 20.01
CA ALA A 172 -16.76 -14.48 19.22
C ALA A 172 -17.67 -14.69 17.99
N TYR A 173 -17.08 -14.72 16.81
CA TYR A 173 -17.77 -14.99 15.55
C TYR A 173 -18.31 -16.41 15.47
N ALA A 174 -17.68 -17.39 16.14
CA ALA A 174 -18.20 -18.76 16.20
C ALA A 174 -19.61 -18.83 16.81
N LEU A 175 -19.91 -17.95 17.77
CA LEU A 175 -21.19 -17.91 18.48
C LEU A 175 -22.15 -16.86 17.93
N HIS A 176 -21.62 -15.73 17.48
CA HIS A 176 -22.41 -14.53 17.17
C HIS A 176 -22.27 -14.03 15.73
N GLY A 177 -21.43 -14.68 14.94
CA GLY A 177 -21.16 -14.32 13.56
C GLY A 177 -22.28 -14.71 12.62
N PHE A 178 -22.46 -13.94 11.55
CA PHE A 178 -23.22 -14.33 10.38
C PHE A 178 -22.67 -13.62 9.14
N THR A 179 -22.95 -14.16 7.96
CA THR A 179 -22.62 -13.51 6.69
C THR A 179 -23.89 -12.97 6.04
N TYR A 180 -23.77 -11.84 5.37
CA TYR A 180 -24.84 -11.27 4.55
C TYR A 180 -24.25 -10.82 3.22
N THR A 181 -24.91 -11.20 2.14
CA THR A 181 -24.61 -10.80 0.77
C THR A 181 -25.61 -9.74 0.37
N ASP A 182 -25.12 -8.55 0.01
CA ASP A 182 -25.99 -7.46 -0.42
C ASP A 182 -26.50 -7.68 -1.86
N PRO A 183 -27.53 -6.93 -2.33
CA PRO A 183 -28.05 -7.06 -3.68
C PRO A 183 -27.03 -6.79 -4.80
N ALA A 184 -25.88 -6.18 -4.48
CA ALA A 184 -24.77 -5.98 -5.40
C ALA A 184 -23.78 -7.18 -5.41
N GLY A 185 -24.11 -8.27 -4.72
CA GLY A 185 -23.31 -9.49 -4.66
C GLY A 185 -22.17 -9.46 -3.64
N LYS A 186 -22.03 -8.42 -2.83
CA LYS A 186 -20.91 -8.29 -1.89
C LYS A 186 -21.23 -8.95 -0.56
N THR A 187 -20.45 -9.97 -0.20
CA THR A 187 -20.58 -10.70 1.07
C THR A 187 -19.74 -10.08 2.17
N ARG A 188 -20.33 -9.84 3.35
CA ARG A 188 -19.64 -9.32 4.55
C ARG A 188 -20.00 -10.17 5.78
N ARG A 189 -19.06 -10.28 6.73
CA ARG A 189 -19.28 -10.92 8.05
C ARG A 189 -19.72 -9.86 9.06
N TYR A 190 -20.77 -10.17 9.82
CA TYR A 190 -21.37 -9.31 10.83
C TYR A 190 -21.44 -10.02 12.18
N CYS A 191 -21.56 -9.23 13.24
CA CYS A 191 -21.77 -9.69 14.61
C CYS A 191 -23.19 -9.32 15.05
N ARG A 192 -23.99 -10.31 15.47
CA ARG A 192 -25.40 -10.10 15.88
C ARG A 192 -25.52 -9.12 17.07
N PRO A 193 -24.78 -9.28 18.18
CA PRO A 193 -24.70 -8.30 19.27
C PRO A 193 -24.35 -6.88 18.80
N CYS A 194 -23.33 -6.72 17.96
CA CYS A 194 -22.96 -5.38 17.48
C CYS A 194 -24.08 -4.75 16.64
N LYS A 195 -24.81 -5.57 15.85
CA LYS A 195 -25.95 -5.07 15.06
C LYS A 195 -27.14 -4.67 15.95
N SER A 196 -27.34 -5.32 17.09
CA SER A 196 -28.33 -4.93 18.10
C SER A 196 -27.84 -3.83 19.05
N GLY A 197 -26.68 -3.22 18.78
CA GLY A 197 -26.11 -2.12 19.58
C GLY A 197 -25.36 -2.56 20.84
N GLN A 198 -25.14 -3.86 21.04
CA GLN A 198 -24.40 -4.39 22.18
C GLN A 198 -22.89 -4.24 21.98
N ARG A 199 -22.19 -3.82 23.02
CA ARG A 199 -20.72 -3.85 23.15
C ARG A 199 -20.36 -4.98 24.11
N ALA A 200 -19.22 -5.66 23.93
CA ALA A 200 -18.84 -6.69 24.89
C ALA A 200 -18.56 -6.07 26.27
N ALA A 201 -18.62 -6.91 27.31
CA ALA A 201 -18.46 -6.52 28.71
C ALA A 201 -17.18 -5.68 28.96
N GLN A 202 -16.12 -5.92 28.20
CA GLN A 202 -14.83 -5.23 28.28
C GLN A 202 -14.91 -3.74 27.87
N PHE A 203 -15.94 -3.34 27.12
CA PHE A 203 -16.19 -1.97 26.66
C PHE A 203 -17.27 -1.23 27.46
N VAL A 204 -17.78 -1.84 28.54
CA VAL A 204 -18.73 -1.20 29.47
C VAL A 204 -17.91 -0.38 30.50
N GLY A 205 -17.23 0.67 30.02
CA GLY A 205 -16.41 1.50 30.92
C GLY A 205 -15.28 2.29 30.25
N SER A 206 -15.57 3.09 29.23
CA SER A 206 -14.71 4.23 28.90
C SER A 206 -15.51 5.29 28.16
N ARG A 207 -16.26 6.10 28.92
CA ARG A 207 -16.34 7.51 28.53
C ARG A 207 -14.93 8.04 28.77
N LYS A 208 -14.17 8.33 27.72
CA LYS A 208 -13.21 9.44 27.81
C LYS A 208 -14.08 10.67 28.03
N SER A 209 -14.28 11.06 29.28
CA SER A 209 -14.55 12.45 29.61
C SER A 209 -13.41 13.25 28.96
N MET A 210 -13.73 14.04 27.94
CA MET A 210 -12.94 15.22 27.63
C MET A 210 -13.03 16.10 28.87
N GLU A 211 -12.02 16.05 29.72
CA GLU A 211 -11.75 17.16 30.62
C GLU A 211 -11.24 18.29 29.75
N VAL A 212 -12.10 19.28 29.54
CA VAL A 212 -11.69 20.58 29.02
C VAL A 212 -10.96 21.25 30.19
N ALA A 213 -9.64 21.36 30.06
CA ALA A 213 -8.83 22.12 31.00
C ALA A 213 -9.33 23.58 31.02
N ALA A 214 -9.56 24.09 32.23
CA ALA A 214 -9.84 25.50 32.50
C ALA A 214 -8.59 26.37 32.30
#